data_AF-A0A3Q0EYS5-F1
#
_entry.id   AF-A0A3Q0EYS5-F1
#
_cell.length_a   1.000
_cell.length_b   1.000
_cell.length_c   1.000
_cell.angle_alpha   90.00
_cell.angle_beta   90.00
_cell.angle_gamma   90.00
#
_symmetry.space_group_name_H-M   'P 1'
#
loop_
_entity.id
_entity.type
_entity.pdbx_description
1 polymer ?
#
loop_
_entity_poly.entity_id
_entity_poly.type
_entity_poly.pdbx_seq_one_letter_code
_entity_poly.pdbx_strand_id
1 'polypeptide(L)'
;MGTLGRAFYAVRFWIQAIDRLGSRLQGNYLFQEQLSRHRHLMNLFDKYPSVHKDAFVAPSASLLGDVHVGPASFIWYGCVLRARSNCSAA
;
A
#
# COMPACT_ATOMS: atom_id res chain seq x y z
N MET A 1 22.57 -23.49 -22.86
CA MET A 1 21.78 -22.25 -22.98
C MET A 1 21.28 -21.74 -21.61
N GLY A 2 22.16 -21.51 -20.63
CA GLY A 2 21.73 -21.06 -19.28
C GLY A 2 22.74 -20.19 -18.52
N THR A 3 23.92 -19.94 -19.10
CA THR A 3 24.99 -19.15 -18.49
C THR A 3 24.71 -17.64 -18.57
N LEU A 4 24.09 -17.17 -19.65
CA LEU A 4 23.76 -15.76 -19.85
C LEU A 4 22.78 -15.24 -18.77
N GLY A 5 21.73 -16.00 -18.47
CA GLY A 5 20.76 -15.66 -17.42
C GLY A 5 21.41 -15.61 -16.03
N ARG A 6 22.31 -16.54 -15.71
CA ARG A 6 23.07 -16.54 -14.45
C ARG A 6 23.98 -15.32 -14.32
N ALA A 7 24.58 -14.87 -15.43
CA ALA A 7 25.38 -13.65 -15.44
C ALA A 7 24.54 -12.40 -15.12
N PHE A 8 23.35 -12.27 -15.72
CA PHE A 8 22.44 -11.14 -15.41
C PHE A 8 21.96 -11.14 -13.96
N TYR A 9 21.64 -12.31 -13.39
CA TYR A 9 21.28 -12.43 -11.97
C TYR A 9 22.45 -12.07 -11.04
N ALA A 10 23.67 -12.52 -11.38
CA ALA A 10 24.86 -12.18 -10.62
C ALA A 10 25.12 -10.67 -10.62
N VAL A 11 25.00 -10.01 -11.77
CA VAL A 11 25.13 -8.54 -11.88
C VAL A 11 24.10 -7.83 -11.01
N ARG A 12 22.82 -8.23 -11.06
CA ARG A 12 21.78 -7.64 -10.21
C ARG A 12 22.05 -7.84 -8.71
N PHE A 13 22.60 -8.98 -8.33
CA PHE A 13 22.99 -9.27 -6.95
C PHE A 13 24.12 -8.34 -6.47
N TRP A 14 25.16 -8.15 -7.30
CA TRP A 14 26.25 -7.22 -6.99
C TRP A 14 25.80 -5.77 -6.90
N ILE A 15 24.90 -5.33 -7.78
CA ILE A 15 24.32 -3.98 -7.72
C ILE A 15 23.58 -3.77 -6.39
N GLN A 16 22.70 -4.69 -5.99
CA GLN A 16 21.99 -4.60 -4.71
C GLN A 16 22.91 -4.65 -3.48
N ALA A 17 24.01 -5.42 -3.57
CA ALA A 17 25.01 -5.49 -2.50
C ALA A 17 25.75 -4.15 -2.36
N ILE A 18 26.07 -3.50 -3.47
CA ILE A 18 26.70 -2.17 -3.49
C ILE A 18 25.74 -1.11 -2.94
N ASP A 19 24.47 -1.11 -3.35
CA ASP A 19 23.45 -0.18 -2.82
C ASP A 19 23.30 -0.31 -1.30
N ARG A 20 23.33 -1.55 -0.77
CA ARG A 20 23.29 -1.81 0.68
C ARG A 20 24.57 -1.36 1.39
N LEU A 21 25.74 -1.52 0.76
CA LEU A 21 27.02 -1.07 1.32
C LEU A 21 27.08 0.46 1.36
N GLY A 22 26.74 1.13 0.25
CA GLY A 22 26.64 2.59 0.17
C GLY A 22 25.65 3.15 1.19
N SER A 23 24.50 2.49 1.34
CA SER A 23 23.50 2.85 2.35
C SER A 23 24.04 2.77 3.79
N ARG A 24 24.88 1.77 4.08
CA ARG A 24 25.51 1.60 5.40
C ARG A 24 26.62 2.62 5.65
N LEU A 25 27.39 2.97 4.61
CA LEU A 25 28.49 3.93 4.70
C LEU A 25 28.02 5.38 4.88
N GLN A 26 26.86 5.74 4.35
CA GLN A 26 26.24 7.07 4.55
C GLN A 26 25.75 7.33 5.99
N GLY A 27 25.68 6.29 6.84
CA GLY A 27 25.31 6.43 8.26
C GLY A 27 23.94 7.09 8.45
N ASN A 28 23.84 8.03 9.41
CA ASN A 28 22.59 8.73 9.74
C ASN A 28 22.12 9.77 8.69
N TYR A 29 22.90 10.01 7.63
CA TYR A 29 22.52 10.91 6.54
C TYR A 29 21.80 10.20 5.39
N LEU A 30 21.57 8.89 5.52
CA LEU A 30 20.84 8.12 4.53
C LEU A 30 19.36 8.51 4.55
N PHE A 31 18.93 9.26 3.53
CA PHE A 31 17.50 9.45 3.29
C PHE A 31 16.91 8.15 2.75
N GLN A 32 16.30 7.36 3.63
CA GLN A 32 15.52 6.21 3.23
C GLN A 32 14.16 6.69 2.75
N GLU A 33 13.91 6.55 1.45
CA GLU A 33 12.61 6.85 0.89
C GLU A 33 11.54 5.96 1.54
N GLN A 34 10.67 6.57 2.33
CA GLN A 34 9.51 5.89 2.88
C GLN A 34 8.44 5.82 1.80
N LEU A 35 8.42 4.70 1.07
CA LEU A 35 7.32 4.40 0.16
C LEU A 35 5.99 4.53 0.90
N SER A 36 4.99 5.06 0.20
CA SER A 36 3.64 5.26 0.72
C SER A 36 3.12 3.99 1.37
N ARG A 37 2.98 4.02 2.71
CA ARG A 37 2.38 2.93 3.50
C ARG A 37 0.84 2.99 3.48
N HIS A 38 0.29 3.94 2.74
CA HIS A 38 -1.13 4.19 2.63
C HIS A 38 -1.85 2.96 2.10
N ARG A 39 -2.89 2.55 2.82
CA ARG A 39 -3.75 1.45 2.41
C ARG A 39 -5.13 2.00 2.07
N HIS A 40 -5.56 1.66 0.86
CA HIS A 40 -6.83 2.11 0.32
C HIS A 40 -8.04 1.37 0.94
N LEU A 41 -7.94 0.05 1.09
CA LEU A 41 -8.94 -0.78 1.78
C LEU A 41 -8.27 -1.48 2.97
N MET A 42 -8.71 -1.16 4.18
CA MET A 42 -8.18 -1.78 5.39
C MET A 42 -9.31 -2.44 6.18
N ASN A 43 -9.13 -3.72 6.51
CA ASN A 43 -10.01 -4.39 7.46
C ASN A 43 -9.77 -3.86 8.87
N LEU A 44 -10.85 -3.81 9.66
CA LEU A 44 -10.79 -3.47 11.07
C LEU A 44 -11.44 -4.62 11.84
N PHE A 45 -10.64 -5.38 12.59
CA PHE A 45 -11.05 -6.64 13.20
C PHE A 45 -11.62 -7.60 12.13
N ASP A 46 -12.81 -8.16 12.36
CA ASP A 46 -13.48 -9.10 11.45
C ASP A 46 -14.36 -8.40 10.40
N LYS A 47 -14.31 -7.06 10.33
CA LYS A 47 -15.10 -6.27 9.39
C LYS A 47 -14.29 -5.83 8.19
N TYR A 48 -14.82 -6.10 7.00
CA TYR A 48 -14.20 -5.81 5.72
C TYR A 48 -15.00 -4.75 4.95
N PRO A 49 -14.33 -3.79 4.30
CA PRO A 49 -15.01 -2.85 3.41
C PRO A 49 -15.52 -3.60 2.16
N SER A 50 -16.78 -3.41 1.83
CA SER A 50 -17.43 -3.98 0.64
C SER A 50 -17.66 -2.88 -0.38
N VAL A 51 -17.03 -2.99 -1.54
CA VAL A 51 -17.12 -2.00 -2.63
C VAL A 51 -17.80 -2.62 -3.84
N HIS A 52 -18.86 -1.99 -4.34
CA HIS A 52 -19.52 -2.39 -5.58
C HIS A 52 -18.60 -2.16 -6.79
N LYS A 53 -18.71 -3.00 -7.83
CA LYS A 53 -17.86 -2.90 -9.04
C LYS A 53 -18.05 -1.58 -9.80
N ASP A 54 -19.25 -1.02 -9.73
CA ASP A 54 -19.60 0.26 -10.37
C ASP A 54 -19.29 1.49 -9.50
N ALA A 55 -18.69 1.29 -8.33
CA ALA A 55 -18.26 2.39 -7.47
C ALA A 55 -16.83 2.81 -7.81
N PHE A 56 -16.59 4.11 -7.88
CA PHE A 56 -15.26 4.66 -8.07
C PHE A 56 -14.64 4.99 -6.70
N VAL A 57 -13.44 4.47 -6.45
CA VAL A 57 -12.68 4.79 -5.24
C VAL A 57 -11.26 5.18 -5.63
N ALA A 58 -10.89 6.41 -5.29
CA ALA A 58 -9.60 6.98 -5.67
C ALA A 58 -8.43 6.32 -4.92
N PRO A 59 -7.27 6.05 -5.56
CA PRO A 59 -6.13 5.37 -4.92
C PRO A 59 -5.61 6.03 -3.63
N SER A 60 -5.77 7.34 -3.49
CA SER A 60 -5.37 8.11 -2.30
C SER A 60 -6.42 8.11 -1.18
N ALA A 61 -7.61 7.54 -1.39
CA ALA A 61 -8.63 7.42 -0.37
C ALA A 61 -8.32 6.26 0.58
N SER A 62 -8.82 6.30 1.83
CA SER A 62 -8.74 5.19 2.77
C SER A 62 -10.12 4.79 3.27
N LEU A 63 -10.48 3.53 3.09
CA LEU A 63 -11.68 2.89 3.63
C LEU A 63 -11.28 1.91 4.73
N LEU A 64 -11.77 2.16 5.95
CA LEU A 64 -11.45 1.33 7.12
C LEU A 64 -12.72 0.79 7.78
N GLY A 65 -12.73 -0.52 8.03
CA GLY A 65 -13.78 -1.20 8.78
C GLY A 65 -15.04 -1.48 7.96
N ASP A 66 -16.21 -1.33 8.61
CA ASP A 66 -17.52 -1.71 8.09
C ASP A 66 -18.09 -0.68 7.11
N VAL A 67 -17.49 -0.59 5.91
CA VAL A 67 -17.89 0.39 4.89
C VAL A 67 -18.54 -0.35 3.73
N HIS A 68 -19.80 -0.04 3.43
CA HIS A 68 -20.52 -0.51 2.26
C HIS A 68 -20.66 0.61 1.23
N VAL A 69 -20.00 0.46 0.08
CA VAL A 69 -20.08 1.41 -1.03
C VAL A 69 -21.03 0.86 -2.09
N GLY A 70 -22.17 1.53 -2.27
CA GLY A 70 -23.21 1.15 -3.23
C GLY A 70 -22.83 1.44 -4.70
N PRO A 71 -23.64 0.96 -5.66
CA PRO A 71 -23.46 1.28 -7.08
C PRO A 71 -23.53 2.80 -7.33
N ALA A 72 -22.82 3.29 -8.34
CA ALA A 72 -22.77 4.72 -8.71
C ALA A 72 -22.30 5.68 -7.59
N SER A 73 -21.52 5.17 -6.63
CA SER A 73 -20.89 5.99 -5.59
C SER A 73 -19.46 6.39 -5.99
N PHE A 74 -19.07 7.63 -5.66
CA PHE A 74 -17.76 8.19 -6.02
C PHE A 74 -17.04 8.71 -4.77
N ILE A 75 -15.90 8.10 -4.46
CA ILE A 75 -15.03 8.50 -3.35
C ILE A 75 -13.78 9.12 -3.95
N TRP A 76 -13.64 10.42 -3.74
CA TRP A 76 -12.61 11.25 -4.38
C TRP A 76 -11.27 11.20 -3.62
N TYR A 77 -10.25 11.78 -4.23
CA TYR A 77 -8.89 11.79 -3.71
C TYR A 77 -8.81 12.42 -2.32
N GLY A 78 -8.04 11.81 -1.41
CA GLY A 78 -7.83 12.32 -0.06
C GLY A 78 -8.98 12.05 0.92
N CYS A 79 -10.06 11.39 0.49
CA CYS A 79 -11.15 11.02 1.38
C CYS A 79 -10.75 9.88 2.33
N VAL A 80 -11.12 10.00 3.61
CA VAL A 80 -10.94 8.96 4.62
C VAL A 80 -12.31 8.56 5.17
N LEU A 81 -12.77 7.35 4.85
CA LEU A 81 -13.99 6.77 5.40
C LEU A 81 -13.60 5.73 6.44
N ARG A 82 -13.85 6.05 7.70
CA ARG A 82 -13.56 5.17 8.83
C ARG A 82 -14.85 4.82 9.55
N ALA A 83 -15.31 3.59 9.36
CA ALA A 83 -16.46 3.06 10.08
C ALA A 83 -15.96 2.26 11.28
N ARG A 84 -16.34 2.70 12.49
CA ARG A 84 -16.18 1.90 13.70
C ARG A 84 -17.47 1.11 13.92
N SER A 85 -17.33 -0.19 14.09
CA SER A 85 -18.43 -1.02 14.56
C SER A 85 -18.94 -0.51 15.91
N ASN A 86 -20.25 -0.29 15.98
CA ASN A 86 -21.05 0.16 17.13
C ASN A 86 -21.19 1.68 17.29
N CYS A 87 -22.11 2.26 16.50
CA CYS A 87 -22.98 3.33 16.98
C CYS A 87 -24.44 2.84 16.88
N SER A 88 -24.82 1.86 17.70
CA SER A 88 -26.21 1.80 18.16
C SER A 88 -26.34 2.94 19.17
N ALA A 89 -26.75 4.11 18.69
CA ALA A 89 -27.32 5.10 19.60
C ALA A 89 -28.60 4.47 20.14
N ALA A 90 -28.56 4.10 21.41
CA ALA A 90 -29.77 3.99 22.23
C ALA A 90 -30.29 5.40 22.49
#